data_AF-A0A955N5N9-F1
#
_entry.id   AF-A0A955N5N9-F1
#
_cell.length_a   1.000
_cell.length_b   1.000
_cell.length_c   1.000
_cell.angle_alpha   90.00
_cell.angle_beta   90.00
_cell.angle_gamma   90.00
#
_symmetry.space_group_name_H-M   'P 1'
#
loop_
_entity.id
_entity.type
_entity.pdbx_description
1 polymer ?
#
loop_
_entity_poly.entity_id
_entity_poly.type
_entity_poly.pdbx_seq_one_letter_code
_entity_poly.pdbx_strand_id
1 'polypeptide(L)' 'MSVLIGQNSVVSVNYKLTDDAGKVLDSSDGSKPMVYLHGAGNIIPGLEKALTGKGEGDALKVRIEPA' A
#
# COMPACT_ATOMS: atom_id res chain seq x y z
N MET A 1 0.06 2.23 22.35
CA MET A 1 0.61 1.06 21.66
C MET A 1 0.39 1.31 20.17
N SER A 2 1.46 1.39 19.38
CA SER A 2 1.33 1.58 17.93
C SER A 2 1.24 0.21 17.28
N VAL A 3 0.15 -0.05 16.57
CA VAL A 3 0.01 -1.27 15.76
C VAL A 3 0.82 -1.06 14.49
N LEU A 4 1.80 -1.94 14.25
CA LEU A 4 2.59 -1.93 13.02
C LEU A 4 2.05 -2.98 12.06
N ILE A 5 2.13 -2.69 10.77
CA ILE A 5 1.75 -3.62 9.72
C ILE A 5 2.72 -4.80 9.71
N GLY A 6 2.19 -6.02 9.87
CA GLY A 6 2.94 -7.27 9.81
C GLY A 6 2.11 -8.42 9.24
N GLN A 7 2.67 -9.63 9.24
CA GLN A 7 2.01 -10.83 8.73
C GLN A 7 0.60 -11.00 9.33
N ASN A 8 -0.39 -11.33 8.49
CA ASN A 8 -1.80 -11.53 8.87
C ASN A 8 -2.50 -10.26 9.41
N SER A 9 -1.96 -9.07 9.15
CA SER A 9 -2.63 -7.82 9.47
C SER A 9 -3.64 -7.43 8.39
N VAL A 10 -4.86 -7.05 8.79
CA VAL A 10 -5.82 -6.42 7.87
C VAL A 10 -5.53 -4.93 7.83
N VAL A 11 -5.21 -4.41 6.66
CA VAL A 11 -4.78 -3.03 6.47
C VAL A 11 -5.72 -2.33 5.50
N SER A 12 -6.16 -1.14 5.89
CA SER A 12 -6.90 -0.21 5.04
C SER A 12 -5.96 0.92 4.63
N VAL A 13 -5.72 1.07 3.33
CA VAL A 13 -4.76 2.03 2.80
C VAL A 13 -5.38 2.90 1.70
N ASN A 14 -5.16 4.20 1.81
CA ASN A 14 -5.39 5.11 0.70
C ASN A 14 -4.14 5.15 -0.16
N TYR A 15 -4.30 5.00 -1.48
CA TYR A 15 -3.18 4.91 -2.39
C TYR A 15 -3.45 5.67 -3.69
N LYS A 16 -2.35 6.02 -4.35
CA LYS A 16 -2.33 6.58 -5.70
C LYS A 16 -1.18 5.95 -6.44
N LEU A 17 -1.50 5.11 -7.42
CA LEU A 17 -0.54 4.47 -8.29
C LEU A 17 -0.35 5.33 -9.54
N THR A 18 0.90 5.69 -9.82
CA THR A 18 1.28 6.43 -11.03
C THR A 18 2.34 5.67 -11.82
N ASP A 19 2.35 5.85 -13.13
CA ASP A 19 3.47 5.44 -13.96
C ASP A 19 4.65 6.44 -13.88
N ASP A 20 5.71 6.14 -14.62
CA ASP A 20 6.93 6.96 -14.68
C ASP A 20 6.73 8.33 -15.32
N ALA A 21 5.70 8.48 -16.15
CA ALA A 21 5.31 9.75 -16.74
C ALA A 21 4.43 10.58 -15.78
N GLY A 22 4.10 10.04 -14.59
CA GLY A 22 3.22 10.68 -13.61
C GLY A 22 1.74 10.53 -13.92
N LYS A 23 1.36 9.69 -14.89
CA LYS A 23 -0.03 9.37 -15.19
C LYS A 23 -0.58 8.48 -14.08
N VAL A 24 -1.73 8.86 -13.54
CA VAL A 24 -2.45 8.03 -12.56
C VAL A 24 -2.97 6.78 -13.27
N LEU A 25 -2.49 5.62 -12.83
CA LEU A 25 -2.98 4.32 -13.29
C LEU A 25 -4.17 3.87 -12.45
N ASP A 26 -4.08 4.09 -11.13
CA ASP A 26 -5.13 3.75 -10.18
C ASP A 26 -5.06 4.65 -8.94
N SER A 27 -6.18 4.85 -8.26
CA SER A 27 -6.22 5.59 -7.01
C SER A 27 -7.46 5.26 -6.20
N SER A 28 -7.31 5.21 -4.88
CA SER A 28 -8.46 5.18 -3.96
C SER A 28 -9.05 6.57 -3.67
N ASP A 29 -8.50 7.63 -4.27
CA ASP A 29 -8.97 9.00 -4.09
C ASP A 29 -10.40 9.14 -4.65
N GLY A 30 -11.32 9.70 -3.85
CA GLY A 30 -12.75 9.75 -4.17
C GLY A 30 -13.51 8.42 -4.03
N SER A 31 -12.86 7.35 -3.56
CA SER A 31 -13.45 6.02 -3.36
C SER A 31 -13.19 5.49 -1.94
N LYS A 32 -13.66 4.26 -1.66
CA LYS A 32 -13.32 3.59 -0.39
C LYS A 32 -11.83 3.21 -0.37
N PRO A 33 -11.15 3.30 0.79
CA PRO A 33 -9.78 2.81 0.94
C PRO A 33 -9.65 1.35 0.51
N MET A 34 -8.49 0.97 -0.01
CA MET A 34 -8.21 -0.41 -0.34
C MET A 34 -7.97 -1.20 0.94
N VAL A 35 -8.73 -2.28 1.14
CA VAL A 35 -8.52 -3.20 2.25
C VAL A 35 -7.86 -4.46 1.74
N TYR A 36 -6.76 -4.86 2.37
CA TYR A 36 -6.04 -6.09 2.03
C TYR A 36 -5.55 -6.82 3.28
N LEU A 37 -5.19 -8.10 3.10
CA LEU A 37 -4.54 -8.93 4.12
C LEU A 37 -3.03 -8.97 3.85
N HIS A 38 -2.24 -8.45 4.78
CA HIS A 38 -0.80 -8.36 4.64
C HIS A 38 -0.13 -9.74 4.81
N GLY A 39 0.72 -10.07 3.85
CA GLY A 39 1.41 -11.36 3.76
C GLY A 39 0.59 -12.46 3.07
N ALA A 40 -0.55 -12.12 2.48
CA ALA A 40 -1.38 -13.04 1.69
C ALA A 40 -1.11 -12.95 0.18
N GLY A 41 -0.23 -12.04 -0.27
CA GLY A 41 0.09 -11.88 -1.70
C GLY A 41 -1.06 -11.30 -2.53
N ASN A 42 -1.99 -10.59 -1.90
CA ASN A 42 -3.17 -10.00 -2.55
C ASN A 42 -2.86 -8.69 -3.31
N ILE A 43 -1.70 -8.10 -3.06
CA ILE A 43 -1.27 -6.82 -3.67
C ILE A 43 0.13 -6.94 -4.27
N ILE A 44 0.57 -5.89 -4.96
CA ILE A 44 1.89 -5.83 -5.58
C ILE A 44 2.97 -6.09 -4.50
N PRO A 45 3.85 -7.09 -4.67
CA PRO A 45 4.82 -7.47 -3.64
C PRO A 45 5.74 -6.32 -3.18
N GLY A 46 6.11 -5.42 -4.11
CA GLY A 46 6.89 -4.23 -3.77
C GLY A 46 6.14 -3.25 -2.87
N LEU A 47 4.82 -3.12 -3.04
CA LEU A 47 3.97 -2.27 -2.20
C LEU A 47 3.83 -2.89 -0.81
N GLU A 48 3.56 -4.20 -0.76
CA GLU A 48 3.44 -4.93 0.50
C GLU A 48 4.71 -4.77 1.35
N LYS A 49 5.88 -5.03 0.77
CA LYS A 49 7.17 -4.86 1.46
C LYS A 49 7.39 -3.43 1.96
N ALA A 50 6.95 -2.42 1.20
CA ALA A 50 7.13 -1.03 1.61
C ALA A 50 6.21 -0.61 2.76
N LEU A 51 5.06 -1.28 2.92
CA LEU A 51 4.11 -1.08 4.01
C LEU A 51 4.49 -1.84 5.29
N THR A 52 5.30 -2.90 5.20
CA THR A 52 5.74 -3.66 6.38
C THR A 52 6.44 -2.74 7.39
N GLY A 53 6.01 -2.83 8.66
CA GLY A 53 6.56 -2.04 9.75
C GLY A 53 6.08 -0.58 9.80
N LYS A 54 5.18 -0.16 8.89
CA LYS A 54 4.49 1.14 8.97
C LYS A 54 3.32 1.10 9.93
N GLY A 55 2.96 2.26 10.47
CA GLY A 55 1.82 2.44 11.37
C GLY A 55 0.66 3.18 10.73
N GLU A 56 -0.44 3.26 11.47
CA GLU A 56 -1.59 4.09 11.07
C GLU A 56 -1.18 5.57 10.96
N GLY A 57 -1.65 6.23 9.89
CA GLY A 57 -1.33 7.63 9.60
C GLY A 57 -0.01 7.87 8.87
N ASP A 58 0.83 6.83 8.69
CA ASP A 58 2.05 6.96 7.90
C ASP A 58 1.73 7.18 6.42
N ALA A 59 2.35 8.21 5.84
CA ALA A 59 2.35 8.45 4.41
C ALA A 59 3.72 8.06 3.83
N LEU A 60 3.72 7.29 2.75
CA LEU A 60 4.93 6.90 2.04
C LEU A 60 4.74 7.05 0.54
N LYS A 61 5.82 7.46 -0.13
CA LYS A 61 5.92 7.45 -1.59
C LYS A 61 7.02 6.46 -1.96
N VAL A 62 6.66 5.42 -2.70
CA VAL A 62 7.54 4.32 -3.05
C VAL A 62 7.50 4.13 -4.55
N ARG A 63 8.67 3.89 -5.15
CA ARG A 63 8.78 3.49 -6.55
C ARG A 63 8.94 1.97 -6.57
N ILE A 64 8.04 1.28 -7.25
CA ILE A 64 8.06 -0.17 -7.37
C ILE A 64 8.54 -0.48 -8.77
N GLU A 65 9.69 -1.13 -8.88
CA GLU A 65 10.16 -1.62 -10.17
C GLU A 65 9.33 -2.85 -10.60
N PRO A 66 9.13 -3.05 -11.91
CA PRO A 66 8.54 -4.27 -12.43
C PRO A 66 9.32 -5.50 -11.92
N ALA A 67 8.60 -6.57 -11.57
CA ALA A 67 9.20 -7.84 -11.16
C ALA A 67 9.83 -8.60 -12.33
#